data_AF-A0A925VPI1-F1
#
_entry.id   AF-A0A925VPI1-F1
#
_cell.length_a   1.000
_cell.length_b   1.000
_cell.length_c   1.000
_cell.angle_alpha   90.00
_cell.angle_beta   90.00
_cell.angle_gamma   90.00
#
_symmetry.space_group_name_H-M   'P 1'
#
loop_
_entity.id
_entity.type
_entity.pdbx_description
1 polymer ?
#
loop_
_entity_poly.entity_id
_entity_poly.type
_entity_poly.pdbx_seq_one_letter_code
_entity_poly.pdbx_strand_id
1 'polypeptide(L)'
;MPPRVAAYLVHIYTASGVILHLAAAVLLLAPQPNFELALALMFASILIDATDGFFARRADVKNRVPEVDGRRLDDVVDYVGYAFVPAIFFIRAGLLPEPVVLWGSIPLLASAFGFAQVLAKLDDDGFFVGFPSYWNIV
;
A
#
# COMPACT_ATOMS: atom_id res chain seq x y z
N MET A 1 -14.51 -20.61 13.61
CA MET A 1 -15.02 -19.32 13.10
C MET A 1 -15.81 -19.59 11.83
N PRO A 2 -16.95 -18.92 11.57
CA PRO A 2 -17.69 -19.12 10.32
C PRO A 2 -16.79 -18.78 9.11
N PRO A 3 -16.82 -19.58 8.02
CA PRO A 3 -15.92 -19.38 6.88
C PRO A 3 -15.98 -17.97 6.25
N ARG A 4 -17.17 -17.34 6.22
CA ARG A 4 -17.33 -15.95 5.73
C ARG A 4 -16.74 -14.91 6.68
N VAL A 5 -16.82 -15.12 8.00
CA VAL A 5 -16.23 -14.22 9.00
C VAL A 5 -14.71 -14.19 8.83
N ALA A 6 -14.09 -15.35 8.64
CA ALA A 6 -12.65 -15.42 8.39
C ALA A 6 -12.25 -14.65 7.12
N ALA A 7 -13.03 -14.73 6.04
CA ALA A 7 -12.76 -14.00 4.81
C ALA A 7 -12.89 -12.48 4.97
N TYR A 8 -13.93 -12.00 5.67
CA TYR A 8 -14.06 -10.57 6.00
C TYR A 8 -12.91 -10.06 6.88
N LEU A 9 -12.42 -10.88 7.80
CA LEU A 9 -11.26 -10.52 8.62
C LEU A 9 -9.99 -10.35 7.80
N VAL A 10 -9.82 -11.08 6.68
CA VAL A 10 -8.70 -10.84 5.77
C VAL A 10 -8.82 -9.47 5.10
N HIS A 11 -10.02 -9.06 4.66
CA HIS A 11 -10.19 -7.70 4.13
C HIS A 11 -9.92 -6.62 5.17
N ILE A 12 -10.36 -6.83 6.41
CA ILE A 12 -10.05 -5.91 7.52
C ILE A 12 -8.54 -5.89 7.78
N TYR A 13 -7.88 -7.03 7.68
CA TYR A 13 -6.43 -7.14 7.83
C TYR A 13 -5.69 -6.33 6.76
N THR A 14 -5.99 -6.51 5.47
CA THR A 14 -5.45 -5.68 4.38
C THR A 14 -5.73 -4.19 4.62
N ALA A 15 -6.99 -3.83 4.91
CA ALA A 15 -7.40 -2.45 5.15
C ALA A 15 -6.70 -1.80 6.35
N SER A 16 -6.27 -2.60 7.34
CA SER A 16 -5.59 -2.09 8.53
C SER A 16 -4.23 -1.44 8.21
N GLY A 17 -3.61 -1.74 7.06
CA GLY A 17 -2.41 -1.06 6.58
C GLY A 17 -2.59 0.47 6.50
N VAL A 18 -3.80 0.95 6.17
CA VAL A 18 -4.11 2.40 6.14
C VAL A 18 -3.95 3.06 7.51
N ILE A 19 -4.16 2.33 8.61
CA ILE A 19 -3.96 2.86 9.96
C ILE A 19 -2.47 3.15 10.20
N LEU A 20 -1.59 2.24 9.76
CA LEU A 20 -0.14 2.44 9.84
C LEU A 20 0.32 3.57 8.91
N HIS A 21 -0.22 3.64 7.70
CA HIS A 21 0.07 4.74 6.76
C HIS A 21 -0.36 6.11 7.33
N LEU A 22 -1.54 6.19 7.95
CA LEU A 22 -2.02 7.40 8.61
C LEU A 22 -1.11 7.77 9.78
N ALA A 23 -0.74 6.82 10.63
CA ALA A 23 0.16 7.07 11.76
C ALA A 23 1.54 7.55 11.29
N ALA A 24 2.11 6.93 10.26
CA ALA A 24 3.35 7.39 9.63
C ALA A 24 3.21 8.81 9.07
N ALA A 25 2.13 9.11 8.35
CA ALA A 25 1.87 10.45 7.82
C ALA A 25 1.76 11.50 8.94
N VAL A 26 1.08 11.19 10.05
CA VAL A 26 1.00 12.08 11.21
C VAL A 26 2.39 12.39 11.79
N LEU A 27 3.24 11.37 11.94
CA LEU A 27 4.60 11.55 12.42
C LEU A 27 5.47 12.38 11.47
N LEU A 28 5.30 12.19 10.16
CA LEU A 28 6.03 12.95 9.14
C LEU A 28 5.54 14.39 9.06
N LEU A 29 4.24 14.63 9.27
CA LEU A 29 3.63 15.94 9.16
C LEU A 29 3.78 16.80 10.43
N ALA A 30 4.17 16.21 11.56
CA ALA A 30 4.44 16.93 12.80
C ALA A 30 5.49 18.05 12.63
N PRO A 31 5.47 19.12 13.45
CA PRO A 31 6.47 20.19 13.39
C PRO A 31 7.91 19.69 13.50
N GLN A 32 8.13 18.66 14.31
CA GLN A 32 9.39 17.91 14.42
C GLN A 32 9.12 16.45 13.99
N PRO A 33 9.44 16.08 12.73
CA PRO A 33 9.16 14.74 12.25
C PRO A 33 9.95 13.66 12.98
N ASN A 34 9.28 12.56 13.33
CA ASN A 34 9.95 11.35 13.78
C ASN A 34 10.08 10.37 12.59
N PHE A 35 11.16 10.52 11.82
CA PHE A 35 11.41 9.72 10.63
C PHE A 35 11.64 8.24 10.95
N GLU A 36 12.32 7.94 12.06
CA GLU A 36 12.62 6.55 12.46
C GLU A 36 11.35 5.76 12.73
N LEU A 37 10.44 6.32 13.54
CA LEU A 37 9.17 5.66 13.84
C LEU A 37 8.25 5.63 12.62
N ALA A 38 8.24 6.68 11.78
CA ALA A 38 7.51 6.66 10.53
C ALA A 38 7.99 5.54 9.59
N LEU A 39 9.30 5.37 9.43
CA LEU A 39 9.89 4.27 8.66
C LEU A 39 9.55 2.91 9.27
N ALA A 40 9.60 2.76 10.59
CA ALA A 40 9.23 1.52 11.26
C ALA A 40 7.75 1.15 11.02
N LEU A 41 6.85 2.14 11.02
CA LEU A 41 5.43 1.93 10.71
C LEU A 41 5.19 1.59 9.24
N MET A 42 5.91 2.24 8.32
CA MET A 42 5.88 1.91 6.89
C MET A 42 6.42 0.49 6.65
N PHE A 43 7.50 0.10 7.34
CA PHE A 43 8.00 -1.27 7.26
C PHE A 43 7.00 -2.28 7.84
N ALA A 44 6.32 -1.94 8.93
CA ALA A 44 5.28 -2.78 9.51
C ALA A 44 4.07 -2.96 8.57
N SER A 45 3.73 -1.98 7.73
CA SER A 45 2.65 -2.14 6.75
C SER A 45 3.03 -3.07 5.59
N ILE A 46 4.30 -3.10 5.19
CA ILE A 46 4.81 -4.09 4.22
C ILE A 46 4.60 -5.52 4.71
N LEU A 47 4.70 -5.78 6.03
CA LEU A 47 4.43 -7.10 6.58
C LEU A 47 2.95 -7.50 6.45
N ILE A 48 2.03 -6.53 6.46
CA ILE A 48 0.61 -6.79 6.24
C ILE A 48 0.39 -7.20 4.79
N ASP A 49 0.86 -6.39 3.84
CA ASP A 49 0.79 -6.65 2.40
C ASP A 49 1.41 -8.01 2.04
N ALA A 50 2.65 -8.27 2.48
CA ALA A 50 3.34 -9.53 2.19
C ALA A 50 2.62 -10.79 2.70
N THR A 51 1.73 -10.68 3.69
CA THR A 51 1.04 -11.83 4.29
C THR A 51 -0.45 -11.90 3.96
N ASP A 52 -1.06 -10.82 3.46
CA ASP A 52 -2.50 -10.79 3.24
C ASP A 52 -2.95 -11.71 2.09
N GLY A 53 -2.15 -11.83 1.03
CA GLY A 53 -2.41 -12.71 -0.10
C GLY A 53 -2.35 -14.17 0.31
N PHE A 54 -1.42 -14.51 1.22
CA PHE A 54 -1.38 -15.84 1.83
C PHE A 54 -2.65 -16.12 2.63
N PHE A 55 -3.08 -15.19 3.47
CA PHE A 55 -4.32 -15.34 4.24
C PHE A 55 -5.57 -15.37 3.35
N ALA A 56 -5.60 -14.59 2.27
CA ALA A 56 -6.71 -14.56 1.31
C ALA A 56 -6.88 -15.89 0.58
N ARG A 57 -5.77 -16.51 0.14
CA ARG A 57 -5.76 -17.86 -0.46
C ARG A 57 -6.21 -18.92 0.56
N ARG A 58 -5.69 -18.85 1.79
CA ARG A 58 -6.05 -19.78 2.88
C ARG A 58 -7.53 -19.68 3.27
N ALA A 59 -8.07 -18.47 3.28
CA ALA A 59 -9.45 -18.18 3.65
C ALA A 59 -10.43 -18.28 2.48
N ASP A 60 -9.97 -18.57 1.26
CA ASP A 60 -10.79 -18.71 0.05
C ASP A 60 -11.72 -17.49 -0.16
N VAL A 61 -11.15 -16.29 0.01
CA VAL A 61 -11.90 -15.03 0.04
C VAL A 61 -12.71 -14.81 -1.24
N LYS A 62 -12.11 -15.10 -2.40
CA LYS A 62 -12.75 -14.95 -3.73
C LYS A 62 -14.09 -15.68 -3.83
N ASN A 63 -14.20 -16.87 -3.23
CA ASN A 63 -15.44 -17.66 -3.28
C ASN A 63 -16.38 -17.38 -2.11
N ARG A 64 -15.85 -16.95 -0.95
CA ARG A 64 -16.66 -16.77 0.27
C ARG A 64 -17.25 -15.37 0.44
N VAL A 65 -16.59 -14.36 -0.11
CA VAL A 65 -16.99 -12.95 -0.08
C VAL A 65 -16.77 -12.32 -1.46
N PRO A 66 -17.46 -12.80 -2.51
CA PRO A 66 -17.31 -12.26 -3.87
C PRO A 66 -17.84 -10.82 -4.01
N GLU A 67 -18.62 -10.34 -3.04
CA GLU A 67 -19.13 -8.97 -3.01
C GLU A 67 -18.07 -7.89 -2.71
N VAL A 68 -16.89 -8.28 -2.21
CA VAL A 68 -15.76 -7.37 -1.94
C VAL A 68 -14.59 -7.68 -2.86
N ASP A 69 -14.19 -6.70 -3.64
CA ASP A 69 -13.00 -6.79 -4.50
C ASP A 69 -11.73 -6.55 -3.67
N GLY A 70 -11.12 -7.64 -3.20
CA GLY A 70 -9.89 -7.60 -2.41
C GLY A 70 -8.71 -6.99 -3.15
N ARG A 71 -8.64 -7.14 -4.48
CA ARG A 71 -7.57 -6.58 -5.29
C ARG A 71 -7.68 -5.06 -5.37
N ARG A 72 -8.89 -4.53 -5.57
CA ARG A 72 -9.10 -3.08 -5.53
C ARG A 72 -8.84 -2.48 -4.16
N LEU A 73 -9.19 -3.19 -3.09
CA LEU A 73 -8.86 -2.77 -1.72
C LEU A 73 -7.34 -2.65 -1.57
N ASP A 74 -6.62 -3.69 -1.96
CA ASP A 74 -5.17 -3.76 -1.95
C ASP A 74 -4.52 -2.61 -2.75
N ASP A 75 -4.94 -2.40 -4.00
CA ASP A 75 -4.44 -1.33 -4.87
C ASP A 75 -4.59 0.08 -4.23
N VAL A 76 -5.67 0.32 -3.47
CA VAL A 76 -5.88 1.59 -2.74
C VAL A 76 -4.93 1.70 -1.55
N VAL A 77 -4.78 0.64 -0.76
CA VAL A 77 -3.87 0.61 0.40
C VAL A 77 -2.43 0.78 -0.06
N ASP A 78 -2.04 0.09 -1.13
CA ASP A 78 -0.73 0.13 -1.77
C ASP A 78 -0.40 1.51 -2.32
N TYR A 79 -1.31 2.16 -3.04
CA TYR A 79 -1.03 3.50 -3.55
C TYR A 79 -0.72 4.49 -2.42
N VAL A 80 -1.45 4.38 -1.31
CA VAL A 80 -1.18 5.20 -0.12
C VAL A 80 0.17 4.85 0.50
N GLY A 81 0.46 3.56 0.68
CA GLY A 81 1.65 3.06 1.37
C GLY A 81 2.95 3.17 0.58
N TYR A 82 2.91 2.88 -0.72
CA TYR A 82 4.08 2.77 -1.59
C TYR A 82 4.34 4.01 -2.43
N ALA A 83 3.34 4.88 -2.64
CA ALA A 83 3.53 6.12 -3.38
C ALA A 83 3.33 7.35 -2.49
N PHE A 84 2.17 7.47 -1.84
CA PHE A 84 1.78 8.72 -1.20
C PHE A 84 2.55 9.04 0.08
N VAL A 85 2.61 8.12 1.04
CA VAL A 85 3.36 8.31 2.29
C VAL A 85 4.87 8.47 2.04
N PRO A 86 5.52 7.69 1.16
CA PRO A 86 6.91 7.92 0.76
C PRO A 86 7.15 9.31 0.17
N ALA A 87 6.23 9.82 -0.66
CA ALA A 87 6.36 11.19 -1.18
C ALA A 87 6.34 12.23 -0.05
N ILE A 88 5.45 12.08 0.94
CA ILE A 88 5.45 12.93 2.15
C ILE A 88 6.80 12.81 2.87
N PHE A 89 7.33 11.59 3.03
CA PHE A 89 8.63 11.36 3.66
C PHE A 89 9.74 12.14 2.97
N PHE A 90 9.87 12.01 1.63
CA PHE A 90 10.91 12.70 0.87
C PHE A 90 10.78 14.22 0.95
N ILE A 91 9.57 14.76 0.88
CA ILE A 91 9.31 16.20 1.05
C ILE A 91 9.74 16.65 2.44
N ARG A 92 9.31 15.95 3.49
CA ARG A 92 9.57 16.35 4.88
C ARG A 92 11.01 16.16 5.30
N ALA A 93 11.71 15.20 4.71
CA ALA A 93 13.14 14.97 4.92
C ALA A 93 14.03 15.96 4.12
N GLY A 94 13.46 16.83 3.29
CA GLY A 94 14.23 17.78 2.47
C GLY A 94 15.05 17.11 1.37
N LEU A 95 14.59 15.95 0.89
CA LEU A 95 15.29 15.13 -0.11
C LEU A 95 14.89 15.46 -1.55
N LEU A 96 13.92 16.35 -1.74
CA LEU A 96 13.50 16.82 -3.06
C LEU A 96 13.97 18.26 -3.31
N PRO A 97 14.36 18.60 -4.55
CA PRO A 97 14.63 19.99 -4.91
C PRO A 97 13.34 20.83 -4.92
N GLU A 98 13.49 22.14 -4.82
CA GLU A 98 12.37 23.07 -5.02
C GLU A 98 12.03 23.22 -6.53
N PRO A 99 10.76 23.43 -6.89
CA PRO A 99 9.58 23.43 -6.02
C PRO A 99 9.15 22.00 -5.63
N VAL A 100 9.08 21.70 -4.33
CA VAL A 100 8.86 20.31 -3.84
C VAL A 100 7.59 19.66 -4.37
N VAL A 101 6.54 20.45 -4.63
CA VAL A 101 5.27 19.95 -5.20
C VAL A 101 5.46 19.38 -6.60
N LEU A 102 6.27 20.03 -7.45
CA LEU A 102 6.54 19.56 -8.80
C LEU A 102 7.23 18.20 -8.75
N TRP A 103 8.34 18.11 -8.02
CA TRP A 103 9.17 16.91 -7.96
C TRP A 103 8.48 15.76 -7.22
N GLY A 104 7.69 16.05 -6.19
CA GLY A 104 6.87 15.05 -5.50
C GLY A 104 5.71 14.55 -6.35
N SER A 105 5.12 15.39 -7.22
CA SER A 105 3.97 14.99 -8.04
C SER A 105 4.30 14.02 -9.17
N ILE A 106 5.52 14.07 -9.73
CA ILE A 106 5.94 13.20 -10.84
C ILE A 106 5.81 11.71 -10.51
N PRO A 107 6.42 11.18 -9.42
CA PRO A 107 6.27 9.78 -9.06
C PRO A 107 4.84 9.44 -8.64
N LEU A 108 4.11 10.35 -8.00
CA LEU A 108 2.70 10.12 -7.63
C LEU A 108 1.80 9.94 -8.86
N LEU A 109 1.96 10.81 -9.87
CA LEU A 109 1.23 10.69 -11.13
C LEU A 109 1.60 9.40 -11.86
N ALA A 110 2.89 9.09 -11.95
CA ALA A 110 3.36 7.85 -12.56
C ALA A 110 2.77 6.60 -11.87
N SER A 111 2.80 6.57 -10.53
CA SER A 111 2.19 5.49 -9.75
C SER A 111 0.68 5.43 -9.96
N ALA A 112 -0.04 6.56 -9.96
CA ALA A 112 -1.48 6.56 -10.16
C ALA A 112 -1.88 5.96 -11.51
N PHE A 113 -1.14 6.29 -12.58
CA PHE A 113 -1.32 5.63 -13.88
C PHE A 113 -0.93 4.15 -13.82
N GLY A 114 0.16 3.80 -13.14
CA GLY A 114 0.62 2.42 -12.96
C GLY A 114 -0.42 1.52 -12.29
N PHE A 115 -0.95 1.92 -11.13
CA PHE A 115 -1.99 1.19 -10.40
C PHE A 115 -3.31 1.10 -11.19
N ALA A 116 -3.59 2.06 -12.08
CA ALA A 116 -4.77 2.02 -12.94
C ALA A 116 -4.60 1.12 -14.19
N GLN A 117 -3.41 0.59 -14.48
CA GLN A 117 -3.22 -0.26 -15.65
C GLN A 117 -3.86 -1.64 -15.43
N VAL A 118 -4.71 -2.04 -16.36
CA VAL A 118 -5.39 -3.35 -16.35
C VAL A 118 -4.40 -4.52 -16.32
N LEU A 119 -3.22 -4.34 -16.92
CA LEU A 119 -2.14 -5.34 -16.97
C LEU A 119 -1.15 -5.25 -15.80
N ALA A 120 -1.33 -4.33 -14.84
CA ALA A 120 -0.36 -4.09 -13.77
C ALA A 120 -0.11 -5.31 -12.87
N LYS A 121 -1.15 -6.12 -12.63
CA LYS A 121 -1.04 -7.45 -12.01
C LYS A 121 -1.73 -8.43 -12.97
N LEU A 122 -0.97 -9.10 -13.84
CA LEU A 122 -1.51 -10.27 -14.56
C LEU A 122 -1.63 -11.39 -13.52
N ASP A 123 -2.85 -11.83 -13.27
CA ASP A 123 -3.23 -12.70 -12.14
C ASP A 123 -2.53 -14.09 -12.12
N ASP A 124 -1.82 -14.47 -13.19
CA ASP A 124 -1.24 -15.79 -13.36
C ASP A 124 0.26 -15.91 -12.99
N ASP A 125 1.02 -14.81 -13.03
CA ASP A 125 2.50 -14.88 -12.92
C ASP A 125 3.08 -14.28 -11.63
N GLY A 126 2.28 -13.63 -10.78
CA GLY A 126 2.75 -13.08 -9.50
C GLY A 126 3.71 -11.89 -9.61
N PHE A 127 3.79 -11.25 -10.77
CA PHE A 127 4.65 -10.07 -10.99
C PHE A 127 3.83 -8.81 -11.23
N PHE A 128 4.30 -7.70 -10.66
CA PHE A 128 3.84 -6.37 -11.03
C PHE A 128 4.60 -5.85 -12.26
N VAL A 129 3.90 -5.14 -13.14
CA VAL A 129 4.51 -4.43 -14.28
C VAL A 129 4.36 -2.91 -14.07
N GLY A 130 5.48 -2.18 -13.90
CA GLY A 130 5.51 -0.70 -13.80
C GLY A 130 5.74 -0.16 -12.38
N PHE A 131 6.25 1.06 -12.20
CA PHE A 131 6.59 1.60 -10.86
C PHE A 131 5.36 1.69 -9.93
N PRO A 132 5.44 1.25 -8.64
CA PRO A 132 6.62 0.85 -7.85
C PRO A 132 6.95 -0.67 -7.84
N SER A 133 6.64 -1.41 -8.91
CA SER A 133 6.83 -2.88 -9.07
C SER A 133 8.14 -3.49 -8.60
N TYR A 134 9.27 -2.75 -8.61
CA TYR A 134 10.57 -3.34 -8.25
C TYR A 134 10.77 -3.60 -6.76
N TRP A 135 9.81 -3.21 -5.91
CA TRP A 135 9.89 -3.39 -4.45
C TRP A 135 8.98 -4.50 -3.91
N ASN A 136 8.02 -4.99 -4.72
CA ASN A 136 7.07 -6.03 -4.31
C ASN A 136 7.54 -7.41 -4.81
N ILE A 137 7.87 -8.29 -3.88
CA ILE A 137 7.89 -9.75 -4.11
C ILE A 137 6.54 -10.25 -3.63
N VAL A 138 5.69 -10.72 -4.54
CA VAL A 138 4.36 -11.29 -4.25
C VAL A 138 4.42 -12.82 -4.26
#